data_AF-A0A256WPM3-F1
#
_entry.id   AF-A0A256WPM3-F1
#
_cell.length_a   1.000
_cell.length_b   1.000
_cell.length_c   1.000
_cell.angle_alpha   90.00
_cell.angle_beta   90.00
_cell.angle_gamma   90.00
#
_symmetry.space_group_name_H-M   'P 1'
#
loop_
_entity.id
_entity.type
_entity.pdbx_description
1 polymer ?
#
loop_
_entity_poly.entity_id
_entity_poly.type
_entity_poly.pdbx_seq_one_letter_code
_entity_poly.pdbx_strand_id
1 'polypeptide(L)'
;MSHEIRTPMNSIIGFSGLLEDDDIEEFEKTQFIKKIKSNSSQLLNLINDIIDISKIEADQMTMNKENIDIHIFLKNTLDLFLFEAQKREIHLQYHPPKILFIKKIKVDINRLQQIINNLLTNALKFTQPQGEITFGYTLLPKQIQFFISDTGIGIPKKEQAHIFDRFRQSQIANHQNYGGTGLGLSICKGLVENMGGKISFESKLNKGSTFYFSFPI
;
A
#
# COMPACT_ATOMS: atom_id res chain seq x y z
N MET A 1 -0.49 12.25 14.70
CA MET A 1 -1.04 10.97 15.19
C MET A 1 -2.45 11.10 15.74
N SER A 2 -2.72 11.94 16.75
CA SER A 2 -4.05 12.03 17.39
C SER A 2 -5.19 12.34 16.42
N HIS A 3 -4.97 13.15 15.38
CA HIS A 3 -5.99 13.44 14.35
C HIS A 3 -6.33 12.22 13.47
N GLU A 4 -5.35 11.42 13.08
CA GLU A 4 -5.55 10.22 12.25
C GLU A 4 -6.28 9.09 12.99
N ILE A 5 -6.21 9.08 14.33
CA ILE A 5 -7.01 8.18 15.18
C ILE A 5 -8.39 8.78 15.45
N ARG A 6 -8.46 10.08 15.78
CA ARG A 6 -9.68 10.75 16.20
C ARG A 6 -10.72 10.83 15.07
N THR A 7 -10.32 11.04 13.83
CA THR A 7 -11.25 11.14 12.69
C THR A 7 -12.06 9.86 12.44
N PRO A 8 -11.45 8.67 12.25
CA PRO A 8 -12.22 7.44 12.08
C PRO A 8 -12.99 7.07 13.33
N MET A 9 -12.43 7.30 14.52
CA MET A 9 -13.12 7.04 15.79
C MET A 9 -14.38 7.91 15.96
N ASN A 10 -14.28 9.21 15.72
CA ASN A 10 -15.43 10.12 15.77
C ASN A 10 -16.48 9.78 14.71
N SER A 11 -16.05 9.33 13.52
CA SER A 11 -16.97 8.86 12.48
C SER A 11 -17.74 7.62 12.92
N ILE A 12 -17.06 6.65 13.56
CA ILE A 12 -17.71 5.45 14.13
C ILE A 12 -18.72 5.85 15.19
N ILE A 13 -18.34 6.69 16.16
CA ILE A 13 -19.24 7.14 17.23
C ILE A 13 -20.46 7.87 16.64
N GLY A 14 -20.23 8.80 15.70
CA GLY A 14 -21.30 9.58 15.07
C GLY A 14 -22.29 8.72 14.29
N PHE A 15 -21.81 7.84 13.40
CA PHE A 15 -22.70 6.96 12.63
C PHE A 15 -23.38 5.90 13.50
N SER A 16 -22.73 5.42 14.56
CA SER A 16 -23.39 4.52 15.53
C SER A 16 -24.49 5.23 16.30
N GLY A 17 -24.28 6.49 16.72
CA GLY A 17 -25.32 7.27 17.40
C GLY A 17 -26.50 7.62 16.49
N LEU A 18 -26.25 7.86 15.20
CA LEU A 18 -27.34 8.04 14.24
C LEU A 18 -28.21 6.78 14.13
N LEU A 19 -27.62 5.57 14.19
CA LEU A 19 -28.38 4.31 14.11
C LEU A 19 -29.35 4.06 15.28
N GLU A 20 -29.32 4.89 16.33
CA GLU A 20 -30.25 4.82 17.47
C GLU A 20 -31.60 5.50 17.17
N ASP A 21 -31.71 6.24 16.06
CA ASP A 21 -32.96 6.88 15.63
C ASP A 21 -33.89 5.87 14.95
N ASP A 22 -35.10 5.71 15.51
CA ASP A 22 -36.12 4.77 15.04
C ASP A 22 -36.73 5.19 13.69
N ASP A 23 -36.59 6.45 13.28
CA ASP A 23 -37.17 7.01 12.05
C ASP A 23 -36.24 6.88 10.81
N ILE A 24 -35.11 6.20 10.93
CA ILE A 24 -34.12 6.06 9.84
C ILE A 24 -34.58 5.09 8.74
N GLU A 25 -34.42 5.52 7.49
CA GLU A 25 -34.65 4.67 6.34
C GLU A 25 -33.59 3.55 6.20
N GLU A 26 -34.02 2.37 5.74
CA GLU A 26 -33.15 1.18 5.58
C GLU A 26 -31.94 1.44 4.65
N PHE A 27 -32.10 2.31 3.65
CA PHE A 27 -31.00 2.72 2.78
C PHE A 27 -29.92 3.48 3.55
N GLU A 28 -30.30 4.46 4.37
CA GLU A 28 -29.38 5.25 5.18
C GLU A 28 -28.69 4.40 6.24
N LYS A 29 -29.44 3.51 6.90
CA LYS A 29 -28.92 2.51 7.83
C LYS A 29 -27.79 1.69 7.21
N THR A 30 -28.00 1.20 5.99
CA THR A 30 -26.99 0.46 5.22
C THR A 30 -25.76 1.31 4.94
N GLN A 31 -25.92 2.59 4.60
CA GLN A 31 -24.78 3.50 4.38
C GLN A 31 -24.00 3.77 5.68
N PHE A 32 -24.68 3.97 6.80
CA PHE A 32 -24.04 4.19 8.10
C PHE A 32 -23.24 2.96 8.55
N ILE A 33 -23.83 1.76 8.43
CA ILE A 33 -23.12 0.49 8.71
C ILE A 33 -21.87 0.36 7.82
N LYS A 34 -21.96 0.68 6.52
CA LYS A 34 -20.80 0.66 5.62
C LYS A 34 -19.71 1.64 6.07
N LYS A 35 -20.08 2.86 6.45
CA LYS A 35 -19.13 3.86 6.97
C LYS A 35 -18.48 3.40 8.28
N ILE A 36 -19.24 2.84 9.21
CA ILE A 36 -18.70 2.28 10.46
C ILE A 36 -17.68 1.18 10.15
N LYS A 37 -18.06 0.18 9.34
CA LYS A 37 -17.15 -0.93 8.97
C LYS A 37 -15.86 -0.42 8.33
N SER A 38 -15.96 0.50 7.36
CA SER A 38 -14.80 1.08 6.68
C SER A 38 -13.87 1.81 7.65
N ASN A 39 -14.42 2.64 8.55
CA ASN A 39 -13.62 3.38 9.52
C ASN A 39 -12.98 2.47 10.58
N SER A 40 -13.68 1.42 11.01
CA SER A 40 -13.13 0.40 11.92
C SER A 40 -11.97 -0.35 11.29
N SER A 41 -12.10 -0.77 10.03
CA SER A 41 -11.01 -1.39 9.27
C SER A 41 -9.82 -0.44 9.11
N GLN A 42 -10.07 0.84 8.81
CA GLN A 42 -9.01 1.85 8.71
C GLN A 42 -8.27 2.03 10.05
N LEU A 43 -9.00 2.08 11.16
CA LEU A 43 -8.40 2.22 12.50
C LEU A 43 -7.57 0.99 12.87
N LEU A 44 -8.06 -0.22 12.60
CA LEU A 44 -7.31 -1.46 12.82
C LEU A 44 -6.01 -1.48 12.02
N ASN A 45 -6.05 -1.08 10.75
CA ASN A 45 -4.84 -0.97 9.92
C ASN A 45 -3.85 0.04 10.50
N LEU A 46 -4.32 1.20 10.95
CA LEU A 46 -3.47 2.20 11.59
C LEU A 46 -2.82 1.68 12.88
N ILE A 47 -3.54 0.90 13.69
CA ILE A 47 -2.98 0.24 14.89
C ILE A 47 -1.90 -0.76 14.50
N ASN A 48 -2.15 -1.60 13.49
CA ASN A 48 -1.17 -2.56 13.00
C ASN A 48 0.09 -1.86 12.44
N ASP A 49 -0.07 -0.77 11.70
CA ASP A 49 1.03 0.05 11.20
C ASP A 49 1.92 0.58 12.35
N ILE A 50 1.32 1.04 13.45
CA ILE A 50 2.06 1.51 14.64
C ILE A 50 2.82 0.36 15.31
N ILE A 51 2.19 -0.80 15.43
CA ILE A 51 2.83 -1.99 16.01
C ILE A 51 4.02 -2.40 15.15
N ASP A 52 3.88 -2.42 13.82
CA ASP A 52 4.96 -2.79 12.93
C ASP A 52 6.13 -1.79 13.01
N ILE A 53 5.84 -0.48 13.03
CA ILE A 53 6.88 0.54 13.26
C ILE A 53 7.60 0.31 14.59
N SER A 54 6.84 0.07 15.67
CA SER A 54 7.43 -0.16 16.99
C SER A 54 8.34 -1.39 17.01
N LYS A 55 7.95 -2.47 16.31
CA LYS A 55 8.78 -3.68 16.16
C LYS A 55 10.03 -3.44 15.32
N ILE A 56 9.91 -2.64 14.25
CA ILE A 56 11.05 -2.27 13.40
C ILE A 56 12.07 -1.45 14.21
N GLU A 57 11.61 -0.47 14.99
CA GLU A 57 12.51 0.38 15.79
C GLU A 57 13.20 -0.34 16.94
N ALA A 58 12.49 -1.28 17.56
CA ALA A 58 13.04 -2.09 18.63
C ALA A 58 13.93 -3.25 18.13
N ASP A 59 14.12 -3.40 16.81
CA ASP A 59 14.77 -4.56 16.18
C ASP A 59 14.14 -5.91 16.61
N GLN A 60 12.84 -5.89 16.90
CA GLN A 60 12.04 -7.03 17.36
C GLN A 60 11.24 -7.69 16.25
N MET A 61 11.45 -7.26 15.01
CA MET A 61 10.74 -7.83 13.87
C MET A 61 11.34 -9.18 13.49
N THR A 62 10.59 -10.25 13.73
CA THR A 62 10.97 -11.61 13.34
C THR A 62 10.43 -11.95 11.95
N MET A 63 11.28 -12.53 11.10
CA MET A 63 10.92 -12.98 9.76
C MET A 63 10.61 -14.47 9.74
N ASN A 64 9.42 -14.85 9.26
CA ASN A 64 9.03 -16.24 9.05
C ASN A 64 9.17 -16.60 7.57
N LYS A 65 10.35 -17.06 7.16
CA LYS A 65 10.66 -17.32 5.75
C LYS A 65 10.23 -18.72 5.32
N GLU A 66 9.51 -18.80 4.21
CA GLU A 66 9.09 -20.04 3.56
C GLU A 66 9.40 -20.02 2.05
N ASN A 67 9.36 -21.19 1.41
CA ASN A 67 9.60 -21.30 -0.03
C ASN A 67 8.29 -21.09 -0.80
N ILE A 68 8.16 -19.97 -1.50
CA ILE A 68 6.95 -19.61 -2.25
C ILE A 68 7.20 -19.58 -3.76
N ASP A 69 6.17 -19.91 -4.54
CA ASP A 69 6.17 -19.62 -5.97
C ASP A 69 5.79 -18.16 -6.21
N ILE A 70 6.78 -17.37 -6.61
CA ILE A 70 6.62 -15.92 -6.76
C ILE A 70 5.66 -15.55 -7.90
N HIS A 71 5.56 -16.39 -8.93
CA HIS A 71 4.65 -16.13 -10.05
C HIS A 71 3.20 -16.33 -9.60
N ILE A 72 2.91 -17.42 -8.88
CA ILE A 72 1.58 -17.68 -8.32
C ILE A 72 1.20 -16.57 -7.34
N PHE A 73 2.13 -16.17 -6.46
CA PHE A 73 1.91 -15.12 -5.48
C PHE A 73 1.55 -13.76 -6.12
N LEU A 74 2.29 -13.32 -7.15
CA LEU A 74 2.01 -12.04 -7.82
C LEU A 74 0.73 -12.09 -8.66
N LYS A 75 0.39 -13.26 -9.24
CA LYS A 75 -0.88 -13.44 -9.94
C LYS A 75 -2.07 -13.35 -8.99
N ASN A 76 -1.99 -14.00 -7.82
CA ASN A 76 -3.03 -13.87 -6.79
C ASN A 76 -3.15 -12.41 -6.31
N THR A 77 -2.01 -11.69 -6.21
CA THR A 77 -2.02 -10.27 -5.88
C THR A 77 -2.71 -9.44 -6.96
N LEU A 78 -2.48 -9.72 -8.25
CA LEU A 78 -3.20 -9.05 -9.35
C LEU A 78 -4.72 -9.21 -9.19
N ASP A 79 -5.19 -10.44 -8.93
CA ASP A 79 -6.61 -10.74 -8.80
C ASP A 79 -7.29 -9.97 -7.66
N LEU A 80 -6.57 -9.76 -6.54
CA LEU A 80 -7.06 -8.98 -5.39
C LEU A 80 -7.28 -7.50 -5.72
N PHE A 81 -6.41 -6.91 -6.56
CA PHE A 81 -6.46 -5.48 -6.90
C PHE A 81 -7.24 -5.19 -8.18
N LEU A 82 -7.56 -6.21 -8.99
CA LEU A 82 -8.22 -6.04 -10.28
C LEU A 82 -9.57 -5.30 -10.15
N PHE A 83 -10.39 -5.68 -9.16
CA PHE A 83 -11.68 -5.06 -8.93
C PHE A 83 -11.57 -3.58 -8.53
N GLU A 84 -10.62 -3.24 -7.65
CA GLU A 84 -10.41 -1.84 -7.25
C GLU A 84 -9.86 -0.99 -8.41
N ALA A 85 -8.93 -1.54 -9.19
CA ALA A 85 -8.39 -0.89 -10.37
C ALA A 85 -9.49 -0.60 -11.40
N GLN A 86 -10.34 -1.59 -11.70
CA GLN A 86 -11.49 -1.42 -12.61
C GLN A 86 -12.47 -0.36 -12.12
N LYS A 87 -12.80 -0.36 -10.81
CA LYS A 87 -13.69 0.66 -10.22
C LYS A 87 -13.15 2.09 -10.36
N ARG A 88 -11.82 2.24 -10.44
CA ARG A 88 -11.13 3.52 -10.63
C ARG A 88 -10.80 3.81 -12.11
N GLU A 89 -11.22 2.93 -13.03
CA GLU A 89 -10.88 3.00 -14.46
C GLU A 89 -9.36 3.00 -14.73
N ILE A 90 -8.59 2.30 -13.89
CA ILE A 90 -7.13 2.18 -14.02
C ILE A 90 -6.80 0.81 -14.61
N HIS A 91 -5.91 0.79 -15.60
CA HIS A 91 -5.38 -0.43 -16.18
C HIS A 91 -4.29 -1.02 -15.29
N LEU A 92 -4.52 -2.20 -14.73
CA LEU A 92 -3.56 -2.88 -13.86
C LEU A 92 -2.98 -4.11 -14.56
N GLN A 93 -1.66 -4.18 -14.64
CA GLN A 93 -0.96 -5.29 -15.29
C GLN A 93 0.15 -5.88 -14.44
N TYR A 94 0.24 -7.21 -14.45
CA TYR A 94 1.40 -7.95 -13.97
C TYR A 94 2.32 -8.30 -15.15
N HIS A 95 3.60 -7.91 -15.06
CA HIS A 95 4.64 -8.25 -16.03
C HIS A 95 5.51 -9.39 -15.49
N PRO A 96 5.29 -10.64 -15.93
CA PRO A 96 6.14 -11.75 -15.53
C PRO A 96 7.55 -11.61 -16.17
N PRO A 97 8.62 -12.13 -15.53
CA PRO A 97 9.93 -12.12 -16.15
C PRO A 97 9.94 -13.01 -17.40
N LYS A 98 10.77 -12.64 -18.39
CA LYS A 98 10.97 -13.42 -19.63
C LYS A 98 11.43 -14.86 -19.37
N ILE A 99 12.00 -15.10 -18.20
CA ILE A 99 12.62 -16.36 -17.83
C ILE A 99 12.13 -16.75 -16.43
N LEU A 100 11.29 -17.78 -16.37
CA LEU A 100 10.72 -18.34 -15.13
C LEU A 100 11.67 -19.38 -14.49
N PHE A 101 12.99 -19.14 -14.47
CA PHE A 101 13.96 -20.14 -13.95
C PHE A 101 13.83 -20.37 -12.44
N ILE A 102 13.34 -19.38 -11.68
CA ILE A 102 13.12 -19.53 -10.24
C ILE A 102 11.64 -19.82 -9.99
N LYS A 103 11.33 -21.10 -9.77
CA LYS A 103 9.99 -21.52 -9.33
C LYS A 103 9.74 -21.19 -7.87
N LYS A 104 10.77 -21.08 -7.02
CA LYS A 104 10.62 -20.83 -5.59
C LYS A 104 11.68 -19.91 -5.02
N ILE A 105 11.25 -18.90 -4.25
CA ILE A 105 12.13 -18.04 -3.45
C ILE A 105 11.86 -18.25 -1.96
N LYS A 106 12.89 -18.09 -1.12
CA LYS A 106 12.75 -18.17 0.34
C LYS A 106 12.50 -16.77 0.92
N VAL A 107 11.27 -16.48 1.31
CA VAL A 107 10.85 -15.14 1.76
C VAL A 107 9.76 -15.24 2.82
N ASP A 108 9.59 -14.19 3.63
CA ASP A 108 8.40 -14.04 4.46
C ASP A 108 7.24 -13.54 3.60
N ILE A 109 6.27 -14.41 3.32
CA ILE A 109 5.14 -14.12 2.44
C ILE A 109 4.28 -12.96 2.95
N ASN A 110 4.10 -12.85 4.27
CA ASN A 110 3.23 -11.84 4.86
C ASN A 110 3.88 -10.46 4.74
N ARG A 111 5.19 -10.36 4.98
CA ARG A 111 5.93 -9.09 4.81
C ARG A 111 6.06 -8.70 3.35
N LEU A 112 6.27 -9.66 2.45
CA LEU A 112 6.25 -9.39 1.01
C LEU A 112 4.88 -8.87 0.54
N GLN A 113 3.78 -9.52 0.96
CA GLN A 113 2.42 -9.07 0.67
C GLN A 113 2.18 -7.67 1.21
N GLN A 114 2.63 -7.36 2.43
CA GLN A 114 2.47 -6.04 3.03
C GLN A 114 3.20 -4.95 2.24
N ILE A 115 4.45 -5.19 1.81
CA ILE A 115 5.20 -4.24 0.98
C ILE A 115 4.44 -3.96 -0.33
N ILE A 116 4.01 -5.03 -1.02
CA ILE A 116 3.34 -4.89 -2.32
C ILE A 116 1.98 -4.24 -2.17
N ASN A 117 1.18 -4.60 -1.16
CA ASN A 117 -0.11 -3.99 -0.91
C ASN A 117 0.02 -2.49 -0.65
N ASN A 118 0.99 -2.07 0.16
CA ASN A 118 1.22 -0.65 0.44
C ASN A 118 1.59 0.13 -0.82
N LEU A 119 2.47 -0.44 -1.65
CA LEU A 119 2.91 0.21 -2.89
C LEU A 119 1.81 0.22 -3.97
N LEU A 120 1.05 -0.86 -4.16
CA LEU A 120 -0.08 -0.91 -5.10
C LEU A 120 -1.23 0.01 -4.66
N THR A 121 -1.53 0.05 -3.36
CA THR A 121 -2.54 0.99 -2.83
C THR A 121 -2.14 2.43 -3.07
N ASN A 122 -0.85 2.77 -2.89
CA ASN A 122 -0.34 4.10 -3.25
C ASN A 122 -0.46 4.37 -4.76
N ALA A 123 -0.09 3.41 -5.62
CA ALA A 123 -0.22 3.55 -7.06
C ALA A 123 -1.69 3.80 -7.47
N LEU A 124 -2.65 3.02 -6.95
CA LEU A 124 -4.09 3.19 -7.22
C LEU A 124 -4.64 4.51 -6.70
N LYS A 125 -4.11 4.99 -5.59
CA LYS A 125 -4.51 6.25 -4.96
C LYS A 125 -4.11 7.47 -5.78
N PHE A 126 -2.92 7.43 -6.41
CA PHE A 126 -2.32 8.58 -7.09
C PHE A 126 -2.38 8.52 -8.63
N THR A 127 -2.84 7.40 -9.19
CA THR A 127 -3.10 7.26 -10.62
C THR A 127 -4.49 7.79 -10.95
N GLN A 128 -4.58 8.60 -12.01
CA GLN A 128 -5.85 9.14 -12.49
C GLN A 128 -6.60 8.08 -13.32
N PRO A 129 -7.94 8.19 -13.49
CA PRO A 129 -8.70 7.36 -14.42
C PRO A 129 -8.05 7.32 -15.81
N GLN A 130 -8.14 6.18 -16.48
CA GLN A 130 -7.47 5.87 -17.76
C GLN A 130 -5.94 5.77 -17.68
N GLY A 131 -5.37 5.88 -16.48
CA GLY A 131 -3.97 5.59 -16.23
C GLY A 131 -3.67 4.09 -16.18
N GLU A 132 -2.38 3.79 -16.09
CA GLU A 132 -1.83 2.45 -16.00
C GLU A 132 -0.97 2.28 -14.74
N ILE A 133 -1.05 1.07 -14.16
CA ILE A 133 -0.16 0.56 -13.14
C ILE A 133 0.40 -0.79 -13.62
N THR A 134 1.71 -0.92 -13.63
CA THR A 134 2.40 -2.17 -13.98
C THR A 134 3.28 -2.60 -12.82
N PHE A 135 3.22 -3.88 -12.45
CA PHE A 135 4.12 -4.43 -11.43
C PHE A 135 4.70 -5.76 -11.85
N GLY A 136 5.84 -6.11 -11.26
CA GLY A 136 6.52 -7.36 -11.57
C GLY A 136 7.84 -7.47 -10.85
N TYR A 137 8.70 -8.36 -11.36
CA TYR A 137 10.04 -8.55 -10.83
C TYR A 137 11.04 -8.93 -11.92
N THR A 138 12.30 -8.66 -11.63
CA THR A 138 13.46 -9.10 -12.41
C THR A 138 14.39 -9.89 -11.50
N LEU A 139 14.95 -10.97 -12.05
CA LEU A 139 15.97 -11.77 -11.38
C LEU A 139 17.35 -11.22 -11.70
N LEU A 140 18.10 -10.89 -10.65
CA LEU A 140 19.50 -10.51 -10.71
C LEU A 140 20.35 -11.63 -10.08
N PRO A 141 21.67 -11.70 -10.35
CA PRO A 141 22.48 -12.87 -9.99
C PRO A 141 22.44 -13.31 -8.51
N LYS A 142 22.17 -12.40 -7.57
CA LYS A 142 22.13 -12.68 -6.12
C LYS A 142 20.94 -12.03 -5.41
N GLN A 143 19.99 -11.47 -6.16
CA GLN A 143 18.85 -10.77 -5.58
C GLN A 143 17.67 -10.82 -6.54
N ILE A 144 16.48 -10.73 -5.97
CA ILE A 144 15.25 -10.45 -6.73
C ILE A 144 14.95 -8.97 -6.58
N GLN A 145 14.60 -8.30 -7.68
CA GLN A 145 14.17 -6.91 -7.68
C GLN A 145 12.74 -6.83 -8.18
N PHE A 146 11.85 -6.31 -7.36
CA PHE A 146 10.47 -5.98 -7.68
C PHE A 146 10.36 -4.54 -8.15
N PHE A 147 9.35 -4.27 -8.96
CA PHE A 147 8.97 -2.93 -9.34
C PHE A 147 7.45 -2.77 -9.35
N ILE A 148 6.99 -1.58 -9.02
CA ILE A 148 5.61 -1.11 -9.19
C ILE A 148 5.72 0.27 -9.84
N SER A 149 5.22 0.37 -11.07
CA SER A 149 5.20 1.57 -11.90
C SER A 149 3.78 2.07 -12.02
N ASP A 150 3.59 3.36 -11.88
CA ASP A 150 2.32 4.06 -12.09
C ASP A 150 2.50 5.22 -13.06
N THR A 151 1.40 5.64 -13.68
CA THR A 151 1.32 6.82 -14.57
C THR A 151 0.65 8.01 -13.89
N GLY A 152 0.66 8.02 -12.56
CA GLY A 152 -0.05 9.00 -11.75
C GLY A 152 0.61 10.38 -11.71
N ILE A 153 0.24 11.15 -10.69
CA ILE A 153 0.66 12.55 -10.55
C ILE A 153 2.18 12.74 -10.36
N GLY A 154 2.91 11.67 -10.04
CA GLY A 154 4.33 11.75 -9.72
C GLY A 154 4.62 12.55 -8.45
N ILE A 155 5.90 12.64 -8.08
CA ILE A 155 6.34 13.20 -6.80
C ILE A 155 7.16 14.47 -7.05
N PRO A 156 6.76 15.64 -6.52
CA PRO A 156 7.54 16.88 -6.63
C PRO A 156 8.93 16.72 -6.02
N LYS A 157 9.98 17.27 -6.66
CA LYS A 157 11.38 17.18 -6.20
C LYS A 157 11.57 17.56 -4.73
N LYS A 158 10.87 18.58 -4.25
CA LYS A 158 10.93 19.05 -2.85
C LYS A 158 10.46 18.01 -1.82
N GLU A 159 9.63 17.05 -2.25
CA GLU A 159 9.07 16.03 -1.37
C GLU A 159 9.79 14.68 -1.48
N GLN A 160 10.52 14.45 -2.57
CA GLN A 160 11.23 13.20 -2.85
C GLN A 160 12.18 12.77 -1.72
N ALA A 161 12.86 13.72 -1.07
CA ALA A 161 13.77 13.44 0.05
C ALA A 161 13.08 12.87 1.29
N HIS A 162 11.74 12.92 1.33
CA HIS A 162 10.97 12.79 2.55
C HIS A 162 9.80 11.80 2.42
N ILE A 163 9.64 11.13 1.29
CA ILE A 163 8.50 10.23 1.07
C ILE A 163 8.52 9.00 1.98
N PHE A 164 9.68 8.67 2.54
CA PHE A 164 9.84 7.61 3.53
C PHE A 164 9.78 8.11 4.98
N ASP A 165 9.61 9.42 5.19
CA ASP A 165 9.39 9.98 6.53
C ASP A 165 8.03 9.55 7.06
N ARG A 166 7.97 9.23 8.35
CA ARG A 166 6.74 8.78 9.00
C ARG A 166 5.75 9.93 9.17
N PHE A 167 4.47 9.60 9.04
CA PHE A 167 3.34 10.54 9.19
C PHE A 167 3.39 11.71 8.22
N ARG A 168 4.22 11.62 7.16
CA ARG A 168 4.34 12.67 6.18
C ARG A 168 3.41 12.38 5.01
N GLN A 169 2.52 13.32 4.75
CA GLN A 169 1.71 13.33 3.55
C GLN A 169 2.25 14.40 2.60
N SER A 170 2.19 14.10 1.31
CA SER A 170 2.52 15.03 0.24
C SER A 170 1.59 16.25 0.29
N GLN A 171 2.13 17.46 0.25
CA GLN A 171 1.36 18.71 0.19
C GLN A 171 1.25 19.17 -1.27
N ILE A 172 0.96 18.25 -2.20
CA ILE A 172 0.67 18.61 -3.57
C ILE A 172 -0.60 19.47 -3.56
N ALA A 173 -0.43 20.74 -3.91
CA ALA A 173 -1.44 21.77 -3.87
C ALA A 173 -2.67 21.42 -4.74
N ASN A 174 -3.84 21.66 -4.17
CA ASN A 174 -5.13 21.96 -4.80
C ASN A 174 -6.05 20.89 -5.38
N HIS A 175 -5.74 19.59 -5.41
CA HIS A 175 -6.77 18.63 -5.84
C HIS A 175 -6.75 17.36 -4.99
N GLN A 176 -7.81 17.24 -4.17
CA GLN A 176 -8.20 16.09 -3.35
C GLN A 176 -7.26 15.76 -2.18
N ASN A 177 -7.83 15.75 -0.97
CA ASN A 177 -7.23 15.08 0.17
C ASN A 177 -7.16 13.59 -0.13
N TYR A 178 -6.09 13.15 -0.80
CA TYR A 178 -5.74 11.76 -0.95
C TYR A 178 -5.33 11.26 0.45
N GLY A 179 -6.31 10.95 1.31
CA GLY A 179 -6.14 10.58 2.71
C GLY A 179 -5.24 9.36 2.93
N GLY A 180 -4.71 9.16 4.14
CA GLY A 180 -3.90 8.01 4.51
C GLY A 180 -2.91 8.31 5.63
N THR A 181 -2.43 7.30 6.35
CA THR A 181 -1.69 7.48 7.61
C THR A 181 -0.30 8.13 7.45
N GLY A 182 0.25 8.16 6.23
CA GLY A 182 1.64 8.55 5.98
C GLY A 182 2.65 7.54 6.51
N LEU A 183 2.23 6.30 6.79
CA LEU A 183 3.10 5.26 7.35
C LEU A 183 3.51 4.20 6.32
N GLY A 184 2.68 3.95 5.29
CA GLY A 184 2.88 2.84 4.35
C GLY A 184 4.28 2.77 3.74
N LEU A 185 4.81 3.87 3.20
CA LEU A 185 6.15 3.89 2.60
C LEU A 185 7.27 3.70 3.63
N SER A 186 7.13 4.30 4.81
CA SER A 186 8.10 4.12 5.90
C SER A 186 8.14 2.67 6.41
N ILE A 187 6.98 2.00 6.46
CA ILE A 187 6.87 0.57 6.76
C ILE A 187 7.53 -0.25 5.65
N CYS A 188 7.24 0.04 4.37
CA CYS A 188 7.91 -0.65 3.26
C CYS A 188 9.43 -0.55 3.36
N LYS A 189 9.96 0.63 3.69
CA LYS A 189 11.40 0.82 3.89
C LYS A 189 11.93 -0.06 5.01
N GLY A 190 11.33 0.00 6.20
CA GLY A 190 11.78 -0.81 7.34
C GLY A 190 11.68 -2.32 7.10
N LEU A 191 10.59 -2.78 6.45
CA LEU A 191 10.42 -4.19 6.08
C LEU A 191 11.50 -4.64 5.09
N VAL A 192 11.73 -3.87 4.02
CA VAL A 192 12.74 -4.20 3.01
C VAL A 192 14.14 -4.22 3.62
N GLU A 193 14.48 -3.26 4.48
CA GLU A 193 15.77 -3.21 5.17
C GLU A 193 15.93 -4.41 6.13
N ASN A 194 14.90 -4.77 6.89
CA ASN A 194 14.92 -5.95 7.77
C ASN A 194 15.03 -7.28 6.98
N MET A 195 14.53 -7.31 5.74
CA MET A 195 14.74 -8.42 4.80
C MET A 195 16.15 -8.44 4.18
N GLY A 196 17.05 -7.52 4.56
CA GLY A 196 18.41 -7.40 4.02
C GLY A 196 18.45 -6.74 2.64
N GLY A 197 17.39 -6.02 2.29
CA GLY A 197 17.15 -5.46 0.98
C GLY A 197 17.40 -3.97 0.86
N LYS A 198 16.97 -3.41 -0.28
CA LYS A 198 16.98 -1.97 -0.56
C LYS A 198 15.68 -1.57 -1.26
N ILE A 199 15.17 -0.40 -0.92
CA ILE A 199 14.03 0.25 -1.60
C ILE A 199 14.52 1.57 -2.22
N SER A 200 14.06 1.85 -3.44
CA SER A 200 14.35 3.09 -4.16
C SER A 200 13.16 3.46 -5.03
N PHE A 201 13.21 4.62 -5.66
CA PHE A 201 12.16 5.07 -6.58
C PHE A 201 12.71 6.02 -7.62
N GLU A 202 12.01 6.09 -8.75
CA GLU A 202 12.17 7.12 -9.77
C GLU A 202 10.82 7.79 -9.96
N SER A 203 10.78 9.12 -9.99
CA SER A 203 9.51 9.83 -10.16
C SER A 203 9.71 11.18 -10.80
N LYS A 204 8.75 11.55 -11.66
CA LYS A 204 8.68 12.87 -12.27
C LYS A 204 7.25 13.37 -12.18
N LEU A 205 7.10 14.61 -11.70
CA LEU A 205 5.82 15.28 -11.59
C LEU A 205 5.05 15.20 -12.93
N ASN A 206 3.79 14.80 -12.85
CA ASN A 206 2.85 14.56 -13.95
C ASN A 206 3.28 13.49 -14.96
N LYS A 207 4.21 12.60 -14.60
CA LYS A 207 4.62 11.46 -15.42
C LYS A 207 4.53 10.11 -14.71
N GLY A 208 4.12 10.10 -13.44
CA GLY A 208 4.07 8.90 -12.61
C GLY A 208 5.34 8.64 -11.83
N SER A 209 5.37 7.44 -11.21
CA SER A 209 6.46 6.98 -10.36
C SER A 209 6.71 5.50 -10.56
N THR A 210 7.95 5.08 -10.33
CA THR A 210 8.31 3.67 -10.24
C THR A 210 9.02 3.44 -8.93
N PHE A 211 8.46 2.58 -8.09
CA PHE A 211 9.08 2.11 -6.87
C PHE A 211 9.77 0.78 -7.15
N TYR A 212 11.00 0.65 -6.66
CA TYR A 212 11.80 -0.56 -6.75
C TYR A 212 12.13 -1.05 -5.36
N PHE A 213 12.03 -2.35 -5.12
CA PHE A 213 12.58 -2.95 -3.92
C PHE A 213 13.21 -4.29 -4.24
N SER A 214 14.29 -4.64 -3.55
CA SER A 214 15.02 -5.87 -3.80
C SER A 214 15.50 -6.51 -2.52
N PHE A 215 15.63 -7.82 -2.50
CA PHE A 215 16.26 -8.56 -1.40
C PHE A 215 17.10 -9.73 -1.94
N PRO A 216 18.11 -10.18 -1.17
CA PRO A 216 18.93 -11.32 -1.55
C PRO A 216 18.10 -12.60 -1.70
N ILE A 217 18.49 -13.44 -2.68
CA ILE A 217 17.91 -14.78 -2.91
C ILE A 217 18.97 -15.87 -2.72
#